data_AF-K5YPX1-F1
#
_entry.id   AF-K5YPX1-F1
#
_cell.length_a   1.000
_cell.length_b   1.000
_cell.length_c   1.000
_cell.angle_alpha   90.00
_cell.angle_beta   90.00
_cell.angle_gamma   90.00
#
_symmetry.space_group_name_H-M   'P 1'
#
loop_
_entity.id
_entity.type
_entity.pdbx_description
1 polymer ?
#
loop_
_entity_poly.entity_id
_entity_poly.type
_entity_poly.pdbx_seq_one_letter_code
_entity_poly.pdbx_strand_id
1 'polypeptide(L)'
;MQTDTTYPNIPSFRKIELEYLAWQITKIQAGTREFIGQKEARIRFGRKNVERWVSEGTLQRYKRPGKIEYRLEDLYKCALNPYDY
;
A
#
# COMPACT_ATOMS: atom_id res chain seq x y z
N MET A 1 -10.97 40.28 4.32
CA MET A 1 -11.43 39.25 3.38
C MET A 1 -11.56 37.95 4.15
N GLN A 2 -12.78 37.45 4.37
CA GLN A 2 -12.98 36.10 4.90
C GLN A 2 -12.79 35.13 3.74
N THR A 3 -11.73 34.32 3.78
CA THR A 3 -11.62 33.15 2.92
C THR A 3 -12.54 32.10 3.49
N ASP A 4 -13.72 31.95 2.89
CA ASP A 4 -14.61 30.84 3.11
C ASP A 4 -13.92 29.57 2.56
N THR A 5 -13.01 29.01 3.36
CA THR A 5 -12.26 27.78 3.01
C THR A 5 -13.10 26.56 3.31
N THR A 6 -14.36 26.57 2.86
CA THR A 6 -15.23 25.41 2.93
C THR A 6 -14.85 24.51 1.75
N TYR A 7 -14.07 23.46 2.01
CA TYR A 7 -13.83 22.39 1.02
C TYR A 7 -15.13 21.58 0.90
N PRO A 8 -15.96 21.82 -0.14
CA PRO A 8 -17.24 21.14 -0.23
C PRO A 8 -16.93 19.71 -0.68
N ASN A 9 -17.28 18.73 0.16
CA ASN A 9 -16.98 17.30 -0.03
C ASN A 9 -15.49 16.94 -0.01
N ILE A 10 -14.92 16.75 1.18
CA ILE A 10 -13.75 15.88 1.33
C ILE A 10 -14.25 14.44 1.15
N PRO A 11 -13.79 13.70 0.13
CA PRO A 11 -14.15 12.29 -0.01
C PRO A 11 -13.75 11.51 1.25
N SER A 12 -14.64 10.63 1.72
CA SER A 12 -14.27 9.64 2.73
C SER A 12 -13.26 8.67 2.11
N PHE A 13 -12.00 8.80 2.49
CA PHE A 13 -10.96 7.87 2.08
C PHE A 13 -11.03 6.59 2.91
N ARG A 14 -10.87 5.44 2.25
CA ARG A 14 -10.62 4.17 2.93
C ARG A 14 -9.26 4.23 3.62
N LYS A 15 -9.11 3.48 4.71
CA LYS A 15 -7.84 3.40 5.46
C LYS A 15 -6.62 3.14 4.55
N ILE A 16 -6.77 2.24 3.56
CA ILE A 16 -5.69 1.89 2.63
C ILE A 16 -5.29 3.06 1.71
N GLU A 17 -6.24 3.91 1.33
CA GLU A 17 -5.98 5.11 0.51
C GLU A 17 -5.21 6.14 1.32
N LEU A 18 -5.56 6.33 2.59
CA LEU A 18 -4.80 7.20 3.51
C LEU A 18 -3.37 6.68 3.72
N GLU A 19 -3.20 5.37 3.93
CA GLU A 19 -1.87 4.77 4.09
C GLU A 19 -1.01 4.90 2.83
N TYR A 20 -1.61 4.73 1.65
CA TYR A 20 -0.92 4.93 0.38
C TYR A 20 -0.48 6.38 0.18
N LEU A 21 -1.35 7.36 0.46
CA LEU A 21 -1.02 8.78 0.35
C LEU A 21 0.11 9.16 1.32
N ALA A 22 0.03 8.71 2.57
CA ALA A 22 1.11 8.92 3.55
C ALA A 22 2.44 8.30 3.08
N TRP A 23 2.39 7.11 2.46
CA TRP A 23 3.57 6.48 1.87
C TRP A 23 4.15 7.30 0.70
N GLN A 24 3.31 7.83 -0.19
CA GLN A 24 3.77 8.69 -1.29
C GLN A 24 4.45 9.96 -0.80
N ILE A 25 3.88 10.63 0.21
CA ILE A 25 4.46 11.83 0.82
C ILE A 25 5.84 11.53 1.41
N THR A 26 5.94 10.44 2.18
CA THR A 26 7.23 10.05 2.78
C THR A 26 8.26 9.63 1.74
N LYS A 27 7.85 8.97 0.64
CA LYS A 27 8.72 8.63 -0.49
C LYS A 27 9.37 9.86 -1.12
N ILE A 28 8.59 10.92 -1.32
CA ILE A 28 9.07 12.19 -1.89
C ILE A 28 10.03 12.91 -0.93
N GLN A 29 9.77 12.85 0.38
CA GLN A 29 10.49 13.63 1.37
C GLN A 29 11.80 12.98 1.87
N ALA A 30 11.87 11.66 1.98
CA ALA A 30 12.91 10.99 2.78
C ALA A 30 13.61 9.81 2.11
N GLY A 31 13.28 9.47 0.85
CA GLY A 31 13.84 8.28 0.18
C GLY A 31 13.48 7.01 0.96
N THR A 32 12.19 6.65 0.95
CA THR A 32 11.68 5.56 1.81
C THR A 32 12.04 4.15 1.33
N ARG A 33 11.84 3.21 2.27
CA ARG A 33 11.96 1.77 2.07
C ARG A 33 11.05 1.29 0.94
N GLU A 34 11.64 0.87 -0.17
CA GLU A 34 10.91 0.37 -1.34
C GLU A 34 10.34 -1.05 -1.14
N PHE A 35 10.93 -1.80 -0.19
CA PHE A 35 10.60 -3.20 0.06
C PHE A 35 10.24 -3.43 1.53
N ILE A 36 9.25 -4.28 1.76
CA ILE A 36 8.92 -4.78 3.10
C ILE A 36 8.97 -6.31 3.14
N GLY A 37 9.29 -6.84 4.32
CA GLY A 37 9.36 -8.29 4.53
C GLY A 37 7.98 -8.94 4.57
N GLN A 38 7.92 -10.25 4.31
CA GLN A 38 6.66 -11.01 4.28
C GLN A 38 5.84 -10.91 5.57
N LYS A 39 6.49 -10.93 6.74
CA LYS A 39 5.78 -10.78 8.03
C LYS A 39 5.06 -9.43 8.10
N GLU A 40 5.74 -8.35 7.73
CA GLU A 40 5.17 -7.00 7.71
C GLU A 40 4.04 -6.88 6.70
N ALA A 41 4.22 -7.41 5.48
CA ALA A 41 3.19 -7.39 4.44
C ALA A 41 1.91 -8.10 4.88
N ARG A 42 2.02 -9.28 5.49
CA ARG A 42 0.88 -10.05 6.00
C ARG A 42 0.14 -9.35 7.13
N ILE A 43 0.84 -8.60 7.98
CA ILE A 43 0.23 -7.82 9.07
C ILE A 43 -0.49 -6.60 8.50
N ARG A 44 0.14 -5.86 7.58
CA ARG A 44 -0.41 -4.61 7.02
C ARG A 44 -1.58 -4.86 6.07
N PHE A 45 -1.42 -5.80 5.12
CA PHE A 45 -2.37 -6.02 4.02
C PHE A 45 -3.26 -7.27 4.21
N GLY A 46 -2.99 -8.06 5.25
CA GLY A 46 -3.70 -9.31 5.53
C GLY A 46 -3.05 -10.52 4.88
N ARG A 47 -2.90 -11.61 5.63
CA ARG A 47 -2.23 -12.83 5.16
C ARG A 47 -2.90 -13.45 3.93
N LYS A 48 -4.23 -13.59 3.97
CA LYS A 48 -5.01 -14.20 2.87
C LYS A 48 -4.87 -13.40 1.58
N ASN A 49 -4.95 -12.07 1.66
CA ASN A 49 -4.80 -11.18 0.51
C ASN A 49 -3.42 -11.31 -0.13
N VAL A 50 -2.36 -11.21 0.69
CA VAL A 50 -0.97 -11.35 0.20
C VAL A 50 -0.73 -12.72 -0.45
N GLU A 51 -1.25 -13.79 0.15
CA GLU A 51 -1.13 -15.15 -0.41
C GLU A 51 -1.93 -15.30 -1.72
N ARG A 52 -3.15 -14.74 -1.79
CA ARG A 52 -3.98 -14.71 -3.00
C ARG A 52 -3.27 -13.97 -4.13
N TRP A 53 -2.83 -12.73 -3.92
CA TRP A 53 -2.15 -11.94 -4.96
C TRP A 53 -0.89 -12.61 -5.49
N VAL A 54 -0.14 -13.31 -4.61
CA VAL A 54 1.01 -14.11 -5.03
C VAL A 54 0.59 -15.30 -5.88
N SER A 55 -0.51 -15.98 -5.54
CA SER A 55 -1.01 -17.13 -6.30
C SER A 55 -1.60 -16.74 -7.65
N GLU A 56 -2.23 -15.58 -7.75
CA GLU A 56 -2.79 -15.01 -8.99
C GLU A 56 -1.72 -14.34 -9.87
N GLY A 57 -0.49 -14.20 -9.36
CA GLY A 57 0.61 -13.57 -10.08
C GLY A 57 0.55 -12.03 -10.14
N THR A 58 -0.40 -11.41 -9.43
CA THR A 58 -0.53 -9.95 -9.35
C THR A 58 0.49 -9.32 -8.39
N LEU A 59 1.07 -10.11 -7.49
CA LEU A 59 2.14 -9.69 -6.58
C LEU A 59 3.42 -10.52 -6.75
N GLN A 60 4.50 -9.85 -7.14
CA GLN A 60 5.82 -10.49 -7.30
C GLN A 60 6.52 -10.72 -5.94
N ARG A 61 7.02 -11.95 -5.75
CA ARG A 61 7.92 -12.30 -4.63
C ARG A 61 9.38 -12.02 -5.01
N TYR A 62 10.09 -11.34 -4.11
CA TYR A 62 11.54 -11.18 -4.21
C TYR A 62 12.22 -12.03 -3.13
N LYS A 63 12.90 -13.10 -3.55
CA LYS A 63 13.66 -13.96 -2.64
C LYS A 63 15.00 -13.28 -2.30
N ARG A 64 15.27 -13.14 -1.01
CA ARG A 64 16.57 -12.73 -0.45
C ARG A 64 17.11 -13.88 0.41
N PRO A 65 18.40 -13.89 0.78
CA PRO A 65 18.93 -14.89 1.70
C PRO A 65 18.11 -14.91 3.01
N GLY A 66 17.43 -16.03 3.26
CA GLY A 66 16.64 -16.25 4.48
C GLY A 66 15.30 -15.50 4.59
N LYS A 67 14.88 -14.71 3.58
CA LYS A 67 13.59 -13.98 3.65
C LYS A 67 12.97 -13.71 2.29
N ILE A 68 11.66 -13.43 2.31
CA ILE A 68 10.90 -12.95 1.16
C ILE A 68 10.53 -11.50 1.44
N GLU A 69 10.74 -10.66 0.42
CA GLU A 69 10.35 -9.26 0.42
C GLU A 69 9.42 -8.99 -0.77
N TYR A 70 8.64 -7.93 -0.63
CA TYR A 70 7.70 -7.43 -1.63
C TYR A 70 7.96 -5.95 -1.84
N ARG A 71 7.81 -5.48 -3.09
CA ARG A 71 7.74 -4.05 -3.33
C ARG A 71 6.51 -3.50 -2.64
N LEU A 72 6.70 -2.46 -1.84
CA LEU A 72 5.61 -1.84 -1.10
C LEU A 72 4.60 -1.17 -2.04
N GLU A 73 5.07 -0.63 -3.16
CA GLU A 73 4.20 -0.06 -4.20
C GLU A 73 3.23 -1.09 -4.80
N ASP A 74 3.72 -2.29 -5.12
CA ASP A 74 2.91 -3.34 -5.73
C ASP A 74 1.84 -3.85 -4.76
N LEU A 75 2.17 -3.93 -3.47
CA LEU A 75 1.21 -4.26 -2.41
C LEU A 75 0.08 -3.22 -2.32
N TYR A 76 0.40 -1.92 -2.36
CA TYR A 76 -0.62 -0.88 -2.37
C TYR A 76 -1.46 -0.92 -3.65
N LYS A 77 -0.86 -1.15 -4.82
CA LYS A 77 -1.60 -1.29 -6.08
C LYS A 77 -2.60 -2.44 -6.03
N CYS A 78 -2.22 -3.58 -5.45
CA CYS A 78 -3.14 -4.70 -5.25
C CYS A 78 -4.30 -4.29 -4.31
N ALA A 79 -3.99 -3.68 -3.17
CA ALA A 79 -4.98 -3.32 -2.16
C ALA A 79 -5.92 -2.18 -2.56
N LEU A 80 -5.49 -1.32 -3.49
CA LEU A 80 -6.28 -0.22 -4.04
C LEU A 80 -7.18 -0.67 -5.19
N ASN A 81 -6.94 -1.84 -5.77
CA ASN A 81 -7.73 -2.36 -6.88
C ASN A 81 -9.20 -2.56 -6.43
N PRO A 82 -10.18 -1.83 -7.01
CA PRO A 82 -11.58 -1.97 -6.61
C PRO A 82 -12.19 -3.33 -6.96
N TYR A 83 -11.52 -4.11 -7.82
CA TYR A 83 -11.93 -5.46 -8.22
C TYR A 83 -11.26 -6.57 -7.40
N ASP A 84 -10.51 -6.22 -6.36
CA ASP A 84 -9.91 -7.18 -5.44
C ASP A 84 -10.94 -7.63 -4.38
N TYR A 85 -11.66 -8.72 -4.69
CA TYR A 85 -12.68 -9.33 -3.83
C TYR A 85 -12.13 -10.57 -3.10
#